data_AF-A0A534V6X4-F1
#
_entry.id   AF-A0A534V6X4-F1
#
_cell.length_a   1.000
_cell.length_b   1.000
_cell.length_c   1.000
_cell.angle_alpha   90.00
_cell.angle_beta   90.00
_cell.angle_gamma   90.00
#
_symmetry.space_group_name_H-M   'P 1'
#
loop_
_entity.id
_entity.type
_entity.pdbx_description
1 polymer ?
#
loop_
_entity_poly.entity_id
_entity_poly.type
_entity_poly.pdbx_seq_one_letter_code
_entity_poly.pdbx_strand_id
1 'polypeptide(L)'
;MAASDRPIFFAGSMLGAHRHVCAFFSSAKEEYETLLPFVRDGLKRGERAYHVCHSNDRDEHLEQLRNADVDVTEAQRKRQLEVATVEETYLRDGCFDKEEMLTLTQQRLKSGAGLGFPR
;
A
#
# COMPACT_ATOMS: atom_id res chain seq x y z
N MET A 1 -5.23 20.75 7.96
CA MET A 1 -5.60 19.37 8.39
C MET A 1 -4.38 18.77 9.03
N ALA A 2 -4.42 18.48 10.34
CA ALA A 2 -3.26 17.94 11.03
C ALA A 2 -3.01 16.49 10.58
N ALA A 3 -1.78 16.21 10.15
CA ALA A 3 -1.30 14.85 9.97
C ALA A 3 -1.39 14.12 11.31
N SER A 4 -1.60 12.81 11.28
CA SER A 4 -1.39 11.95 12.45
C SER A 4 0.02 12.21 13.00
N ASP A 5 0.13 12.72 14.23
CA ASP A 5 1.39 13.10 14.90
C ASP A 5 2.25 11.88 15.29
N ARG A 6 1.79 10.67 14.93
CA ARG A 6 2.49 9.43 15.25
C ARG A 6 3.70 9.27 14.33
N PRO A 7 4.89 8.94 14.86
CA PRO A 7 6.07 8.70 14.05
C PRO A 7 5.83 7.49 13.13
N ILE A 8 6.13 7.65 11.84
CA ILE A 8 6.09 6.57 10.86
C ILE A 8 7.52 6.07 10.66
N PHE A 9 7.75 4.79 10.90
CA PHE A 9 9.03 4.14 10.67
C PHE A 9 8.97 3.33 9.38
N PHE A 10 9.97 3.49 8.53
CA PHE A 10 10.11 2.77 7.26
C PHE A 10 11.60 2.53 6.99
N ALA A 11 11.97 1.29 6.65
CA ALA A 11 13.33 0.89 6.29
C ALA A 11 14.41 1.39 7.29
N GLY A 12 14.15 1.28 8.60
CA GLY A 12 15.08 1.72 9.65
C GLY A 12 15.17 3.23 9.88
N SER A 13 14.35 4.04 9.18
CA SER A 13 14.32 5.50 9.32
C SER A 13 12.93 6.00 9.73
N MET A 14 12.88 7.19 10.34
CA MET A 14 11.61 7.86 10.67
C MET A 14 11.24 8.84 9.56
N LEU A 15 10.03 8.71 9.00
CA LEU A 15 9.49 9.64 8.02
C LEU A 15 8.98 10.91 8.73
N GLY A 16 9.43 12.07 8.25
CA GLY A 16 9.03 13.37 8.76
C GLY A 16 7.72 13.88 8.16
N ALA A 17 7.66 15.18 7.87
CA ALA A 17 6.48 15.81 7.26
C ALA A 17 6.18 15.28 5.85
N HIS A 18 7.20 14.83 5.13
CA HIS A 18 7.06 14.21 3.80
C HIS A 18 7.04 12.69 3.95
N ARG A 19 5.92 12.07 3.55
CA ARG A 19 5.64 10.63 3.73
C ARG A 19 5.56 9.87 2.40
N HIS A 20 6.20 10.39 1.36
CA HIS A 20 6.33 9.75 0.07
C HIS A 20 7.74 9.17 -0.06
N VAL A 21 7.83 7.88 -0.37
CA VAL A 21 9.10 7.18 -0.57
C VAL A 21 9.10 6.61 -1.99
N CYS A 22 10.16 6.91 -2.74
CA CYS A 22 10.47 6.26 -4.00
C CYS A 22 11.76 5.47 -3.80
N ALA A 23 11.77 4.20 -4.17
CA ALA A 23 12.89 3.29 -3.95
C ALA A 23 13.17 2.48 -5.21
N PHE A 24 14.43 2.11 -5.39
CA PHE A 24 14.88 1.15 -6.39
C PHE A 24 15.44 -0.05 -5.65
N PHE A 25 15.09 -1.25 -6.09
CA PHE A 25 15.54 -2.49 -5.49
C PHE A 25 16.36 -3.29 -6.49
N SER A 26 17.37 -3.99 -6.00
CA SER A 26 18.25 -4.85 -6.80
C SER A 26 17.63 -6.23 -7.04
N SER A 27 16.56 -6.58 -6.30
CA SER A 27 15.79 -7.82 -6.46
C SER A 27 14.41 -7.72 -5.82
N ALA A 28 13.48 -8.58 -6.24
CA ALA A 28 12.17 -8.72 -5.57
C ALA A 28 12.31 -9.12 -4.10
N LYS A 29 13.32 -9.94 -3.74
CA LYS A 29 13.59 -10.30 -2.35
C LYS A 29 13.89 -9.06 -1.49
N GLU A 30 14.78 -8.19 -1.96
CA GLU A 30 15.14 -6.95 -1.27
C GLU A 30 13.94 -6.00 -1.13
N GLU A 31 13.12 -5.89 -2.18
CA GLU A 31 11.87 -5.14 -2.15
C GLU A 31 10.94 -5.64 -1.05
N TYR A 32 10.64 -6.94 -1.02
CA TYR A 32 9.74 -7.51 -0.01
C TYR A 32 10.33 -7.43 1.41
N GLU A 33 11.63 -7.68 1.61
CA GLU A 33 12.29 -7.51 2.91
C GLU A 33 12.20 -6.07 3.42
N THR A 34 12.20 -5.09 2.52
CA THR A 34 12.09 -3.67 2.85
C THR A 34 10.65 -3.24 3.14
N LEU A 35 9.69 -3.65 2.29
CA LEU A 35 8.31 -3.15 2.32
C LEU A 35 7.41 -3.92 3.30
N LEU A 36 7.56 -5.24 3.42
CA LEU A 36 6.65 -6.08 4.19
C LEU A 36 6.53 -5.69 5.67
N PRO A 37 7.62 -5.34 6.40
CA PRO A 37 7.49 -4.95 7.80
C PRO A 37 6.56 -3.74 7.98
N PHE A 38 6.67 -2.74 7.10
CA PHE A 38 5.82 -1.55 7.15
C PHE A 38 4.34 -1.89 6.92
N VAL A 39 4.04 -2.71 5.91
CA VAL A 39 2.67 -3.13 5.59
C VAL A 39 2.08 -3.96 6.73
N ARG A 40 2.80 -5.00 7.16
CA ARG A 40 2.36 -5.91 8.22
C ARG A 40 2.07 -5.14 9.51
N ASP A 41 2.99 -4.28 9.93
CA ASP A 41 2.84 -3.56 11.19
C ASP A 41 1.71 -2.52 11.11
N GLY A 42 1.50 -1.89 9.94
CA GLY A 42 0.34 -1.02 9.70
C GLY A 42 -0.99 -1.77 9.82
N LEU A 43 -1.10 -2.93 9.15
CA LEU A 43 -2.29 -3.78 9.25
C LEU A 43 -2.54 -4.25 10.70
N LYS A 44 -1.49 -4.63 11.44
CA LYS A 44 -1.59 -4.98 12.87
C LYS A 44 -2.08 -3.81 13.75
N ARG A 45 -1.78 -2.57 13.36
CA ARG A 45 -2.28 -1.35 14.04
C ARG A 45 -3.70 -0.96 13.64
N GLY A 46 -4.34 -1.70 12.73
CA GLY A 46 -5.68 -1.37 12.23
C GLY A 46 -5.65 -0.33 11.10
N GLU A 47 -4.49 0.01 10.54
CA GLU A 47 -4.37 0.92 9.40
C GLU A 47 -4.80 0.23 8.10
N ARG A 48 -5.13 1.02 7.08
CA ARG A 48 -5.54 0.51 5.75
C ARG A 48 -4.38 0.57 4.76
N ALA A 49 -4.23 -0.50 3.99
CA ALA A 49 -3.28 -0.63 2.89
C ALA A 49 -4.02 -0.70 1.54
N TYR A 50 -3.54 0.06 0.56
CA TYR A 50 -3.98 -0.01 -0.83
C TYR A 50 -2.74 -0.19 -1.71
N HIS A 51 -2.62 -1.33 -2.37
CA HIS A 51 -1.49 -1.67 -3.20
C HIS A 51 -1.91 -1.70 -4.68
N VAL A 52 -0.98 -1.31 -5.55
CA VAL A 52 -1.12 -1.45 -6.99
C VAL A 52 0.08 -2.24 -7.49
N CYS A 53 -0.15 -3.37 -8.15
CA CYS A 53 0.89 -4.22 -8.73
C CYS A 53 0.54 -4.57 -10.18
N HIS A 54 1.44 -5.23 -10.92
CA HIS A 54 1.06 -5.80 -12.21
C HIS A 54 0.09 -6.97 -12.03
N SER A 55 -0.77 -7.22 -13.02
CA SER A 55 -1.72 -8.34 -12.97
C SER A 55 -1.04 -9.69 -12.75
N ASN A 56 0.13 -9.89 -13.37
CA ASN A 56 0.89 -11.14 -13.30
C ASN A 56 1.52 -11.37 -11.91
N ASP A 57 1.72 -10.32 -11.13
CA ASP A 57 2.41 -10.38 -9.84
C ASP A 57 1.42 -10.43 -8.67
N ARG A 58 0.12 -10.26 -8.92
CA ARG A 58 -0.90 -10.11 -7.88
C ARG A 58 -0.98 -11.31 -6.94
N ASP A 59 -0.99 -12.52 -7.49
CA ASP A 59 -1.12 -13.73 -6.69
C ASP A 59 0.13 -13.99 -5.85
N GLU A 60 1.31 -13.80 -6.44
CA GLU A 60 2.59 -13.86 -5.72
C GLU A 60 2.64 -12.80 -4.62
N HIS A 61 2.20 -11.57 -4.90
CA HIS A 61 2.16 -10.50 -3.90
C HIS A 61 1.28 -10.85 -2.69
N LEU A 62 0.11 -11.45 -2.94
CA LEU A 62 -0.76 -11.93 -1.86
C LEU A 62 -0.12 -13.08 -1.07
N GLU A 63 0.62 -13.97 -1.73
CA GLU A 63 1.37 -15.03 -1.07
C GLU A 63 2.51 -14.48 -0.18
N GLN A 64 3.27 -13.50 -0.67
CA GLN A 64 4.31 -12.84 0.11
C GLN A 64 3.74 -12.18 1.37
N LEU A 65 2.57 -11.54 1.28
CA LEU A 65 1.87 -10.99 2.45
C LEU A 65 1.47 -12.08 3.45
N ARG A 66 0.92 -13.22 2.99
CA ARG A 66 0.57 -14.35 3.87
C ARG A 66 1.81 -14.90 4.58
N ASN A 67 2.91 -15.07 3.86
CA ASN A 67 4.19 -15.52 4.40
C ASN A 67 4.78 -14.54 5.42
N ALA A 68 4.39 -13.26 5.35
CA ALA A 68 4.76 -12.21 6.29
C ALA A 68 3.81 -12.09 7.50
N ASP A 69 3.01 -13.11 7.82
CA ASP A 69 2.08 -13.11 8.96
C ASP A 69 0.97 -12.04 8.83
N VAL A 70 0.51 -11.80 7.60
CA VAL A 70 -0.70 -11.00 7.32
C VAL A 70 -1.87 -11.93 7.04
N ASP A 71 -2.97 -11.75 7.79
CA ASP A 71 -4.26 -12.38 7.47
C ASP A 71 -4.91 -11.65 6.28
N VAL A 72 -4.44 -11.99 5.07
CA VAL A 72 -4.87 -11.38 3.81
C VAL A 72 -6.38 -11.54 3.61
N THR A 73 -6.93 -12.70 3.93
CA THR A 73 -8.36 -13.01 3.73
C THR A 73 -9.22 -12.09 4.59
N GLU A 74 -8.91 -11.97 5.87
CA GLU A 74 -9.63 -11.10 6.78
C GLU A 74 -9.45 -9.63 6.39
N ALA A 75 -8.21 -9.20 6.14
CA ALA A 75 -7.90 -7.83 5.79
C ALA A 75 -8.64 -7.39 4.52
N GLN A 76 -8.74 -8.26 3.50
CA GLN A 76 -9.54 -7.99 2.31
C GLN A 76 -11.05 -7.93 2.60
N ARG A 77 -11.57 -8.86 3.41
CA ARG A 77 -12.99 -8.88 3.81
C ARG A 77 -13.40 -7.59 4.53
N LYS A 78 -12.53 -7.03 5.38
CA LYS A 78 -12.76 -5.72 6.04
C LYS A 78 -12.43 -4.52 5.17
N ARG A 79 -11.90 -4.72 3.96
CA ARG A 79 -11.34 -3.66 3.11
C ARG A 79 -10.18 -2.89 3.74
N GLN A 80 -9.52 -3.52 4.70
CA GLN A 80 -8.29 -3.05 5.32
C GLN A 80 -7.10 -3.25 4.37
N LEU A 81 -7.13 -4.29 3.52
CA LEU A 81 -6.20 -4.50 2.41
C LEU A 81 -7.00 -4.52 1.10
N GLU A 82 -6.61 -3.68 0.15
CA GLU A 82 -7.11 -3.72 -1.24
C GLU A 82 -5.89 -3.79 -2.18
N VAL A 83 -5.87 -4.75 -3.09
CA VAL A 83 -4.83 -4.91 -4.11
C VAL A 83 -5.48 -4.78 -5.48
N ALA A 84 -5.14 -3.71 -6.19
CA ALA A 84 -5.57 -3.44 -7.55
C ALA A 84 -4.43 -3.71 -8.53
N THR A 85 -4.73 -3.86 -9.81
CA THR A 85 -3.69 -3.95 -10.84
C THR A 85 -3.45 -2.60 -11.53
N VAL A 86 -2.29 -2.41 -12.15
CA VAL A 86 -2.01 -1.20 -12.94
C VAL A 86 -2.99 -1.05 -14.10
N GLU A 87 -3.40 -2.17 -14.71
CA GLU A 87 -4.35 -2.26 -15.82
C GLU A 87 -5.79 -1.91 -15.39
N GLU A 88 -6.14 -2.11 -14.11
CA GLU A 88 -7.42 -1.67 -13.55
C GLU A 88 -7.43 -0.17 -13.21
N THR A 89 -6.25 0.45 -13.13
CA THR A 89 -6.04 1.79 -12.59
C THR A 89 -5.57 2.79 -13.66
N TYR A 90 -4.40 3.40 -13.49
CA TYR A 90 -3.87 4.50 -14.32
C TYR A 90 -3.20 4.02 -15.61
N LEU A 91 -3.29 2.71 -15.93
CA LEU A 91 -2.85 2.11 -17.18
C LEU A 91 -4.00 1.45 -17.95
N ARG A 92 -5.25 1.81 -17.63
CA ARG A 92 -6.45 1.16 -18.19
C ARG A 92 -6.55 1.25 -19.72
N ASP A 93 -6.16 2.38 -20.28
CA ASP A 93 -6.23 2.63 -21.72
C ASP A 93 -4.94 2.21 -22.46
N GLY A 94 -4.08 1.42 -21.81
CA GLY A 94 -2.81 0.94 -22.36
C GLY A 94 -1.69 2.00 -22.36
N CYS A 95 -1.96 3.20 -21.86
CA CYS A 95 -0.97 4.26 -21.65
C CYS A 95 -1.07 4.81 -20.22
N PHE A 96 0.05 5.31 -19.70
CA PHE A 96 0.09 5.87 -18.36
C PHE A 96 -0.58 7.25 -18.33
N ASP A 97 -1.58 7.41 -17.48
CA ASP A 97 -2.20 8.71 -17.20
C ASP A 97 -1.84 9.20 -15.78
N LYS A 98 -1.12 10.32 -15.72
CA LYS A 98 -0.69 10.95 -14.47
C LYS A 98 -1.87 11.50 -13.66
N GLU A 99 -2.83 12.13 -14.31
CA GLU A 99 -3.98 12.76 -13.64
C GLU A 99 -4.89 11.70 -13.04
N GLU A 100 -5.07 10.56 -13.72
CA GLU A 100 -5.76 9.41 -13.16
C GLU A 100 -5.02 8.82 -11.95
N MET A 101 -3.69 8.68 -12.01
CA MET A 101 -2.89 8.18 -10.88
C MET A 101 -3.04 9.08 -9.64
N LEU A 102 -2.94 10.40 -9.83
CA LEU A 102 -3.11 11.37 -8.75
C LEU A 102 -4.53 11.34 -8.20
N THR A 103 -5.53 11.31 -9.08
CA THR A 103 -6.95 11.25 -8.70
C THR A 103 -7.25 10.00 -7.89
N LEU A 104 -6.80 8.84 -8.37
CA LEU A 104 -6.93 7.56 -7.68
C LEU A 104 -6.29 7.62 -6.28
N THR A 105 -5.04 8.07 -6.20
CA THR A 105 -4.31 8.16 -4.92
C THR A 105 -5.06 9.02 -3.92
N GLN A 106 -5.53 10.21 -4.34
CA GLN A 106 -6.31 11.10 -3.48
C GLN A 106 -7.64 10.47 -3.05
N GLN A 107 -8.34 9.78 -3.95
CA GLN A 107 -9.59 9.08 -3.63
C GLN A 107 -9.36 7.97 -2.60
N ARG A 108 -8.33 7.14 -2.75
CA ARG A 108 -8.02 6.05 -1.82
C ARG A 108 -7.58 6.56 -0.44
N LEU A 109 -6.84 7.67 -0.38
CA LEU A 109 -6.49 8.32 0.88
C LEU A 109 -7.72 8.92 1.59
N LYS A 110 -8.68 9.48 0.84
CA LYS A 110 -9.93 10.01 1.40
C LYS A 110 -10.88 8.89 1.85
N SER A 111 -10.96 7.79 1.10
CA SER A 111 -11.91 6.70 1.38
C SER A 111 -11.57 5.95 2.67
N GLY A 112 -10.30 5.85 3.05
CA GLY A 112 -9.89 5.19 4.29
C GLY A 112 -10.57 5.77 5.54
N ALA A 113 -10.64 7.10 5.64
CA ALA A 113 -11.32 7.77 6.75
C ALA A 113 -12.83 7.50 6.76
N GLY A 114 -13.48 7.45 5.59
CA GLY A 114 -14.91 7.12 5.46
C GLY A 114 -15.24 5.66 5.81
N LEU A 115 -14.25 4.78 5.78
CA LEU A 115 -14.37 3.36 6.19
C LEU A 115 -14.00 3.12 7.66
N GLY A 116 -13.69 4.19 8.41
CA GLY A 116 -13.35 4.09 9.84
C GLY A 116 -11.90 3.72 10.14
N PHE A 117 -11.00 3.73 9.14
CA PHE A 117 -9.59 3.47 9.37
C PHE A 117 -8.85 4.71 9.88
N PRO A 118 -7.87 4.54 10.78
CA PRO A 118 -7.02 5.63 11.25
C PRO A 118 -6.19 6.22 10.10
N ARG A 119 -5.81 7.48 10.27
CA ARG A 119 -4.90 8.23 9.38
C ARG A 119 -3.44 8.11 9.79
#